data_AF-A0A921L1H2-F1
#
_entry.id   AF-A0A921L1H2-F1
#
_cell.length_a   1.000
_cell.length_b   1.000
_cell.length_c   1.000
_cell.angle_alpha   90.00
_cell.angle_beta   90.00
_cell.angle_gamma   90.00
#
_symmetry.space_group_name_H-M   'P 1'
#
loop_
_entity.id
_entity.type
_entity.pdbx_description
1 polymer ?
#
loop_
_entity_poly.entity_id
_entity_poly.type
_entity_poly.pdbx_seq_one_letter_code
_entity_poly.pdbx_strand_id
1 'polypeptide(L)'
;MKLHLHHLDIYKSIYQQDGKLIISSYLCDSFSDDKFINKISPYVRAGISSELDYTNDLILVNKKLIEDLSVCDCYLIFTATSSEYKRRCGLFYDNEWDVSISTDDLCFLGWNIYNNRVAAIIDGLYPIEINEGINEPKVFFNDINNINEWGLLPNENICFDYLEKNKTEVHIFVNGKEQENHWEAVAVYCDKYTYKKLKELIKKTAT
;
A
#
# COMPACT_ATOMS: atom_id res chain seq x y z
N MET A 1 2.64 -18.19 3.58
CA MET A 1 2.56 -17.55 4.93
C MET A 1 1.11 -17.17 5.27
N LYS A 2 0.65 -17.22 6.54
CA LYS A 2 -0.69 -16.67 6.86
C LYS A 2 -0.61 -15.14 7.00
N LEU A 3 -1.41 -14.44 6.21
CA LEU A 3 -1.46 -12.98 6.18
C LEU A 3 -2.63 -12.46 7.00
N HIS A 4 -2.47 -11.23 7.50
CA HIS A 4 -3.47 -10.50 8.27
C HIS A 4 -3.60 -9.10 7.72
N LEU A 5 -4.83 -8.59 7.63
CA LEU A 5 -5.08 -7.21 7.23
C LEU A 5 -4.36 -6.25 8.19
N HIS A 6 -3.70 -5.26 7.61
CA HIS A 6 -2.94 -4.23 8.31
C HIS A 6 -3.67 -2.90 8.26
N HIS A 7 -3.89 -2.36 7.06
CA HIS A 7 -4.62 -1.11 6.83
C HIS A 7 -5.39 -1.15 5.51
N LEU A 8 -6.32 -0.22 5.37
CA LEU A 8 -7.07 0.13 4.18
C LEU A 8 -6.70 1.56 3.79
N ASP A 9 -6.38 1.77 2.53
CA ASP A 9 -6.33 3.10 1.92
C ASP A 9 -7.50 3.28 0.96
N ILE A 10 -8.04 4.49 0.91
CA ILE A 10 -9.05 4.88 -0.07
C ILE A 10 -8.46 5.99 -0.93
N TYR A 11 -8.11 5.64 -2.17
CA TYR A 11 -7.56 6.59 -3.12
C TYR A 11 -8.64 7.18 -4.02
N LYS A 12 -8.51 8.48 -4.30
CA LYS A 12 -9.25 9.22 -5.32
C LYS A 12 -8.73 8.93 -6.71
N SER A 13 -7.43 8.72 -6.86
CA SER A 13 -6.81 8.36 -8.14
C SER A 13 -5.55 7.54 -7.95
N ILE A 14 -5.27 6.68 -8.92
CA ILE A 14 -4.07 5.84 -8.96
C ILE A 14 -3.06 6.46 -9.90
N TYR A 15 -1.80 6.52 -9.46
CA TYR A 15 -0.70 7.04 -10.26
C TYR A 15 -0.46 6.17 -11.50
N GLN A 16 -0.12 6.78 -12.63
CA GLN A 16 0.13 6.08 -13.89
C GLN A 16 1.50 6.45 -14.43
N GLN A 17 2.26 5.44 -14.86
CA GLN A 17 3.56 5.63 -15.49
C GLN A 17 3.84 4.49 -16.46
N ASP A 18 4.27 4.83 -17.67
CA ASP A 18 4.70 3.87 -18.71
C ASP A 18 3.69 2.74 -18.96
N GLY A 19 2.40 3.07 -18.96
CA GLY A 19 1.31 2.11 -19.20
C GLY A 19 0.96 1.22 -18.01
N LYS A 20 1.58 1.42 -16.84
CA LYS A 20 1.28 0.73 -15.58
C LYS A 20 0.53 1.66 -14.63
N LEU A 21 -0.28 1.07 -13.75
CA LEU A 21 -0.86 1.77 -12.61
C LEU A 21 0.04 1.50 -11.41
N ILE A 22 0.58 2.50 -10.73
CA ILE A 22 1.47 2.29 -9.59
C ILE A 22 0.68 2.45 -8.29
N ILE A 23 0.40 1.34 -7.62
CA ILE A 23 -0.36 1.35 -6.36
C ILE A 23 0.58 1.61 -5.19
N SER A 24 0.44 2.79 -4.60
CA SER A 24 1.33 3.30 -3.55
C SER A 24 0.69 4.42 -2.76
N SER A 25 0.84 4.38 -1.45
CA SER A 25 0.44 5.48 -0.55
C SER A 25 1.19 6.79 -0.81
N TYR A 26 2.38 6.74 -1.42
CA TYR A 26 3.18 7.94 -1.72
C TYR A 26 2.78 8.62 -3.04
N LEU A 27 2.18 7.89 -3.97
CA LEU A 27 1.90 8.37 -5.32
C LEU A 27 0.41 8.51 -5.61
N CYS A 28 -0.44 7.76 -4.91
CA CYS A 28 -1.88 7.81 -5.08
C CYS A 28 -2.49 8.98 -4.31
N ASP A 29 -3.45 9.65 -4.94
CA ASP A 29 -4.16 10.78 -4.31
C ASP A 29 -5.19 10.26 -3.32
N SER A 30 -5.19 10.79 -2.10
CA SER A 30 -6.06 10.37 -1.00
C SER A 30 -7.13 11.44 -0.75
N PHE A 31 -8.27 11.07 -0.16
CA PHE A 31 -9.26 12.06 0.22
C PHE A 31 -8.86 12.76 1.53
N SER A 32 -9.09 14.06 1.58
CA SER A 32 -8.92 14.91 2.77
C SER A 32 -10.05 15.94 2.92
N ASP A 33 -11.12 15.84 2.11
CA ASP A 33 -12.25 16.74 2.22
C ASP A 33 -13.25 16.28 3.28
N ASP A 34 -13.69 17.21 4.13
CA ASP A 34 -14.60 16.96 5.25
C ASP A 34 -15.86 16.19 4.84
N LYS A 35 -16.39 16.42 3.63
CA LYS A 35 -17.62 15.79 3.19
C LYS A 35 -17.42 14.29 2.97
N PHE A 36 -16.34 13.88 2.31
CA PHE A 36 -16.01 12.48 2.12
C PHE A 36 -15.62 11.81 3.44
N ILE A 37 -14.79 12.46 4.24
CA ILE A 37 -14.37 11.99 5.57
C ILE A 37 -15.59 11.73 6.47
N ASN A 38 -16.50 12.69 6.59
CA ASN A 38 -17.72 12.53 7.40
C ASN A 38 -18.59 11.37 6.89
N LYS A 39 -18.68 11.17 5.57
CA LYS A 39 -19.43 10.06 4.97
C LYS A 39 -18.89 8.69 5.40
N ILE A 40 -17.57 8.52 5.43
CA ILE A 40 -16.95 7.22 5.71
C ILE A 40 -16.69 6.97 7.21
N SER A 41 -16.60 8.03 8.03
CA SER A 41 -16.24 7.97 9.45
C SER A 41 -17.02 6.95 10.29
N PRO A 42 -18.32 6.63 10.03
CA PRO A 42 -19.01 5.60 10.80
C PRO A 42 -18.49 4.18 10.55
N TYR A 43 -17.78 3.96 9.43
CA TYR A 43 -17.37 2.66 8.94
C TYR A 43 -15.88 2.38 9.08
N VAL A 44 -15.09 3.40 9.40
CA VAL A 44 -13.64 3.30 9.54
C VAL A 44 -13.14 3.85 10.87
N ARG A 45 -11.90 3.51 11.22
CA ARG A 45 -11.11 4.19 12.25
C ARG A 45 -9.79 4.64 11.62
N ALA A 46 -9.24 5.74 12.13
CA ALA A 46 -7.87 6.10 11.81
C ALA A 46 -6.92 5.02 12.35
N GLY A 47 -5.98 4.57 11.53
CA GLY A 47 -4.96 3.57 11.86
C GLY A 47 -3.83 4.11 12.74
N ILE A 48 -3.85 5.41 13.04
CA ILE A 48 -3.07 6.05 14.10
C ILE A 48 -4.07 6.67 15.07
N SER A 49 -3.72 6.82 16.35
CA SER A 49 -4.59 7.40 17.40
C SER A 49 -4.80 8.91 17.21
N SER A 50 -5.35 9.30 16.06
CA SER A 50 -5.61 10.66 15.63
C SER A 50 -7.05 10.77 15.12
N GLU A 51 -7.49 12.00 14.93
CA GLU A 51 -8.70 12.28 14.16
C GLU A 51 -8.52 11.80 12.72
N LEU A 52 -9.63 11.51 12.06
CA LEU A 52 -9.65 11.04 10.67
C LEU A 52 -9.54 12.25 9.75
N ASP A 53 -8.32 12.64 9.39
CA ASP A 53 -8.07 13.81 8.53
C ASP A 53 -7.88 13.44 7.05
N TYR A 54 -7.45 12.20 6.79
CA TYR A 54 -7.18 11.69 5.45
C TYR A 54 -7.53 10.20 5.37
N THR A 55 -7.65 9.69 4.15
CA THR A 55 -8.11 8.32 3.89
C THR A 55 -7.00 7.28 3.67
N ASN A 56 -5.84 7.51 4.27
CA ASN A 56 -4.75 6.55 4.33
C ASN A 56 -4.66 5.96 5.72
N ASP A 57 -4.08 4.76 5.80
CA ASP A 57 -3.87 4.04 7.03
C ASP A 57 -5.17 3.89 7.82
N LEU A 58 -6.24 3.38 7.20
CA LEU A 58 -7.54 3.18 7.87
C LEU A 58 -7.72 1.75 8.36
N ILE A 59 -8.59 1.58 9.35
CA ILE A 59 -9.14 0.28 9.75
C ILE A 59 -10.59 0.22 9.34
N LEU A 60 -10.96 -0.81 8.57
CA LEU A 60 -12.34 -1.02 8.16
C LEU A 60 -13.11 -1.76 9.26
N VAL A 61 -13.96 -1.04 9.98
CA VAL A 61 -14.73 -1.59 11.12
C VAL A 61 -16.14 -2.02 10.72
N ASN A 62 -16.57 -1.72 9.49
CA ASN A 62 -17.84 -2.16 8.92
C ASN A 62 -17.75 -2.34 7.41
N LYS A 63 -17.83 -3.60 6.95
CA LYS A 63 -17.66 -3.96 5.53
C LYS A 63 -18.68 -3.37 4.58
N LYS A 64 -19.82 -2.86 5.07
CA LYS A 64 -20.84 -2.21 4.22
C LYS A 64 -20.27 -1.05 3.41
N LEU A 65 -19.20 -0.41 3.90
CA LEU A 65 -18.51 0.64 3.18
C LEU A 65 -18.05 0.22 1.77
N ILE A 66 -17.63 -1.04 1.60
CA ILE A 66 -17.19 -1.55 0.29
C ILE A 66 -18.32 -1.46 -0.73
N GLU A 67 -19.54 -1.85 -0.32
CA GLU A 67 -20.73 -1.77 -1.16
C GLU A 67 -21.18 -0.31 -1.36
N ASP A 68 -21.14 0.50 -0.31
CA ASP A 68 -21.51 1.92 -0.35
C ASP A 68 -20.59 2.76 -1.27
N LEU A 69 -19.32 2.35 -1.40
CA LEU A 69 -18.32 2.99 -2.27
C LEU A 69 -18.19 2.33 -3.65
N SER A 70 -18.92 1.25 -3.94
CA SER A 70 -18.85 0.54 -5.21
C SER A 70 -19.14 1.44 -6.43
N VAL A 71 -20.06 2.40 -6.27
CA VAL A 71 -20.48 3.36 -7.30
C VAL A 71 -19.71 4.69 -7.26
N CYS A 72 -18.84 4.89 -6.26
CA CYS A 72 -18.03 6.10 -6.14
C CYS A 72 -16.78 5.97 -7.02
N ASP A 73 -16.24 7.09 -7.50
CA ASP A 73 -14.95 7.10 -8.21
C ASP A 73 -13.80 7.12 -7.19
N CYS A 74 -13.56 5.97 -6.59
CA CYS A 74 -12.49 5.72 -5.63
C CYS A 74 -12.02 4.27 -5.70
N TYR A 75 -10.84 4.03 -5.13
CA TYR A 75 -10.14 2.76 -5.14
C TYR A 75 -9.83 2.36 -3.70
N LEU A 76 -10.33 1.20 -3.26
CA LEU A 76 -10.07 0.66 -1.93
C LEU A 76 -8.92 -0.35 -2.02
N ILE A 77 -7.80 0.00 -1.41
CA ILE A 77 -6.57 -0.79 -1.43
C ILE A 77 -6.29 -1.31 -0.02
N PHE A 78 -6.16 -2.63 0.12
CA PHE A 78 -5.94 -3.29 1.39
C PHE A 78 -4.52 -3.80 1.44
N THR A 79 -3.83 -3.50 2.53
CA THR A 79 -2.51 -4.06 2.81
C THR A 79 -2.63 -5.18 3.83
N ALA A 80 -2.00 -6.31 3.58
CA ALA A 80 -1.92 -7.43 4.49
C ALA A 80 -0.46 -7.83 4.75
N THR A 81 -0.17 -8.25 5.98
CA THR A 81 1.20 -8.50 6.45
C THR A 81 1.28 -9.78 7.27
N SER A 82 2.50 -10.25 7.53
CA SER A 82 2.73 -11.40 8.39
C SER A 82 2.45 -11.07 9.87
N SER A 83 2.18 -12.10 10.67
CA SER A 83 2.11 -11.94 12.13
C SER A 83 3.44 -11.43 12.75
N GLU A 84 4.57 -11.62 12.08
CA GLU A 84 5.88 -11.18 12.59
C GLU A 84 6.10 -9.69 12.39
N TYR A 85 5.65 -9.17 11.25
CA TYR A 85 5.63 -7.73 10.97
C TYR A 85 4.77 -7.00 12.00
N LYS A 86 3.56 -7.51 12.17
CA LYS A 86 2.57 -7.05 13.15
C LYS A 86 3.12 -6.90 14.57
N ARG A 87 4.00 -7.82 15.02
CA ARG A 87 4.64 -7.73 16.34
C ARG A 87 5.72 -6.65 16.42
N ARG A 88 6.44 -6.38 15.34
CA ARG A 88 7.60 -5.46 15.32
C ARG A 88 7.20 -4.03 15.07
N CYS A 89 6.26 -3.83 14.14
CA CYS A 89 5.85 -2.51 13.71
C CYS A 89 4.58 -2.02 14.41
N GLY A 90 4.03 -2.85 15.31
CA GLY A 90 2.77 -2.60 16.00
C GLY A 90 1.63 -2.44 14.99
N LEU A 91 0.89 -3.52 14.71
CA LEU A 91 -0.46 -3.27 14.19
C LEU A 91 -1.19 -2.48 15.25
N PHE A 92 -1.56 -1.25 14.92
CA PHE A 92 -2.21 -0.40 15.90
C PHE A 92 -3.51 -1.04 16.43
N TYR A 93 -4.19 -1.93 15.67
CA TYR A 93 -5.58 -2.33 15.97
C TYR A 93 -5.99 -3.75 15.55
N ASP A 94 -5.35 -4.77 16.11
CA ASP A 94 -5.63 -6.19 15.82
C ASP A 94 -7.09 -6.64 15.97
N ASN A 95 -7.87 -5.95 16.81
CA ASN A 95 -9.23 -6.35 17.18
C ASN A 95 -10.30 -5.38 16.67
N GLU A 96 -9.95 -4.37 15.87
CA GLU A 96 -10.90 -3.37 15.41
C GLU A 96 -11.43 -3.62 14.01
N TRP A 97 -10.75 -4.45 13.22
CA TRP A 97 -11.25 -4.87 11.91
C TRP A 97 -12.61 -5.57 12.03
N ASP A 98 -13.49 -5.31 11.06
CA ASP A 98 -14.70 -6.10 10.88
C ASP A 98 -14.31 -7.56 10.67
N VAL A 99 -14.68 -8.41 11.63
CA VAL A 99 -14.33 -9.84 11.67
C VAL A 99 -14.84 -10.64 10.47
N SER A 100 -15.77 -10.08 9.70
CA SER A 100 -16.35 -10.72 8.53
C SER A 100 -15.59 -10.43 7.23
N ILE A 101 -14.49 -9.67 7.29
CA ILE A 101 -13.60 -9.41 6.14
C ILE A 101 -12.47 -10.42 6.18
N SER A 102 -12.32 -11.19 5.10
CA SER A 102 -11.19 -12.08 4.87
C SER A 102 -10.41 -11.63 3.64
N THR A 103 -9.10 -11.91 3.59
CA THR A 103 -8.30 -11.77 2.37
C THR A 103 -8.79 -12.67 1.25
N ASP A 104 -9.49 -13.77 1.58
CA ASP A 104 -10.06 -14.69 0.60
C ASP A 104 -11.19 -14.05 -0.23
N ASP A 105 -11.82 -12.99 0.29
CA ASP A 105 -12.87 -12.23 -0.39
C ASP A 105 -12.31 -11.09 -1.26
N LEU A 106 -10.98 -10.88 -1.24
CA LEU A 106 -10.29 -9.79 -1.91
C LEU A 106 -9.53 -10.25 -3.15
N CYS A 107 -9.34 -9.34 -4.10
CA CYS A 107 -8.53 -9.56 -5.29
C CYS A 107 -7.07 -9.22 -4.98
N PHE A 108 -6.21 -10.23 -5.00
CA PHE A 108 -4.77 -10.04 -4.86
C PHE A 108 -4.20 -9.27 -6.05
N LEU A 109 -3.45 -8.21 -5.77
CA LEU A 109 -2.81 -7.36 -6.78
C LEU A 109 -1.31 -7.63 -6.88
N GLY A 110 -0.63 -7.96 -5.80
CA GLY A 110 0.81 -8.19 -5.83
C GLY A 110 1.44 -7.97 -4.46
N TRP A 111 2.76 -7.98 -4.44
CA TRP A 111 3.58 -7.75 -3.25
C TRP A 111 4.33 -6.44 -3.34
N ASN A 112 4.58 -5.84 -2.18
CA ASN A 112 5.49 -4.73 -2.01
C ASN A 112 6.46 -5.04 -0.85
N ILE A 113 7.54 -4.27 -0.74
CA ILE A 113 8.50 -4.36 0.36
C ILE A 113 8.54 -3.01 1.06
N TYR A 114 8.23 -3.02 2.35
CA TYR A 114 8.01 -1.82 3.15
C TYR A 114 8.85 -1.84 4.42
N ASN A 115 9.34 -0.69 4.87
CA ASN A 115 10.08 -0.56 6.13
C ASN A 115 9.45 0.42 7.13
N ASN A 116 8.14 0.63 7.02
CA ASN A 116 7.35 1.63 7.76
C ASN A 116 7.53 3.09 7.29
N ARG A 117 8.54 3.39 6.46
CA ARG A 117 8.82 4.76 6.00
C ARG A 117 8.89 4.93 4.49
N VAL A 118 9.23 3.87 3.76
CA VAL A 118 9.46 3.91 2.32
C VAL A 118 9.10 2.56 1.70
N ALA A 119 8.58 2.63 0.47
CA ALA A 119 8.27 1.46 -0.35
C ALA A 119 9.42 1.22 -1.32
N ALA A 120 10.15 0.12 -1.14
CA ALA A 120 11.43 -0.09 -1.79
C ALA A 120 11.39 -0.02 -3.34
N ILE A 121 10.30 -0.54 -3.93
CA ILE A 121 10.11 -0.60 -5.38
C ILE A 121 9.99 0.81 -5.99
N ILE A 122 9.41 1.73 -5.24
CA ILE A 122 9.00 3.05 -5.71
C ILE A 122 10.15 4.03 -5.54
N ASP A 123 10.84 3.93 -4.41
CA ASP A 123 12.00 4.77 -4.11
C ASP A 123 13.28 4.27 -4.80
N GLY A 124 13.19 3.22 -5.63
CA GLY A 124 14.31 2.66 -6.38
C GLY A 124 15.45 2.17 -5.52
N LEU A 125 15.13 1.72 -4.31
CA LEU A 125 16.09 1.43 -3.26
C LEU A 125 16.99 0.22 -3.54
N TYR A 126 17.02 -0.33 -4.76
CA TYR A 126 17.90 -1.47 -5.09
C TYR A 126 18.58 -1.36 -6.44
N PRO A 127 19.93 -1.26 -6.51
CA PRO A 127 20.77 -0.54 -5.56
C PRO A 127 20.85 0.93 -6.01
N ILE A 128 20.19 1.85 -5.29
CA ILE A 128 20.44 3.29 -5.49
C ILE A 128 20.51 3.98 -4.12
N GLU A 129 21.63 4.67 -3.95
CA GLU A 129 22.07 5.46 -2.82
C GLU A 129 21.19 6.71 -2.64
N ILE A 130 20.48 6.82 -1.52
CA ILE A 130 19.73 8.04 -1.18
C ILE A 130 20.70 9.00 -0.49
N ASN A 131 21.18 10.00 -1.24
CA ASN A 131 21.80 11.17 -0.64
C ASN A 131 20.69 12.14 -0.21
N GLU A 132 20.60 12.39 1.10
CA GLU A 132 19.62 13.30 1.70
C GLU A 132 19.72 14.71 1.10
N GLY A 133 18.60 15.21 0.56
CA GLY A 133 18.50 16.55 0.02
C GLY A 133 17.10 16.87 -0.52
N ILE A 134 16.17 17.09 0.41
CA ILE A 134 14.90 17.86 0.34
C ILE A 134 14.28 18.10 -1.07
N ASN A 135 13.03 17.64 -1.17
CA ASN A 135 11.96 17.88 -2.15
C ASN A 135 11.84 16.88 -3.31
N GLU A 136 10.77 16.10 -3.19
CA GLU A 136 10.19 15.12 -4.12
C GLU A 136 10.86 13.73 -4.12
N PRO A 137 10.09 12.64 -3.88
CA PRO A 137 10.59 11.30 -4.13
C PRO A 137 10.82 11.14 -5.63
N LYS A 138 12.08 11.10 -6.06
CA LYS A 138 12.41 10.66 -7.41
C LYS A 138 12.11 9.17 -7.48
N VAL A 139 11.01 8.83 -8.14
CA VAL A 139 10.59 7.44 -8.34
C VAL A 139 11.54 6.81 -9.36
N PHE A 140 12.28 5.78 -8.95
CA PHE A 140 13.18 5.04 -9.82
C PHE A 140 12.76 3.57 -9.81
N PHE A 141 12.43 3.01 -10.98
CA PHE A 141 12.19 1.57 -11.11
C PHE A 141 13.46 0.90 -11.62
N ASN A 142 14.20 0.21 -10.75
CA ASN A 142 15.44 -0.44 -11.17
C ASN A 142 15.22 -1.75 -11.95
N ASP A 143 13.99 -2.28 -12.01
CA ASP A 143 13.65 -3.39 -12.91
C ASP A 143 12.15 -3.45 -13.21
N ILE A 144 11.73 -2.72 -14.26
CA ILE A 144 10.34 -2.68 -14.71
C ILE A 144 9.79 -4.07 -15.10
N ASN A 145 10.65 -5.05 -15.38
CA ASN A 145 10.22 -6.37 -15.85
C ASN A 145 9.76 -7.27 -14.69
N ASN A 146 10.20 -6.98 -13.47
CA ASN A 146 9.85 -7.78 -12.29
C ASN A 146 8.62 -7.25 -11.54
N ILE A 147 8.00 -6.17 -12.03
CA ILE A 147 6.74 -5.65 -11.49
C ILE A 147 5.60 -5.87 -12.49
N ASN A 148 4.43 -6.24 -11.98
CA ASN A 148 3.22 -6.47 -12.77
C ASN A 148 2.57 -5.15 -13.22
N GLU A 149 1.38 -5.24 -13.82
CA GLU A 149 0.65 -4.07 -14.31
C GLU A 149 0.25 -3.05 -13.22
N TRP A 150 0.33 -3.44 -11.95
CA TRP A 150 -0.02 -2.64 -10.77
C TRP A 150 1.20 -2.02 -10.08
N GLY A 151 2.40 -2.14 -10.69
CA GLY A 151 3.64 -1.64 -10.09
C GLY A 151 4.11 -2.46 -8.88
N LEU A 152 3.64 -3.71 -8.75
CA LEU A 152 3.89 -4.59 -7.61
C LEU A 152 4.63 -5.86 -8.05
N LEU A 153 5.33 -6.53 -7.13
CA LEU A 153 5.96 -7.82 -7.39
C LEU A 153 4.88 -8.90 -7.56
N PRO A 154 4.93 -9.72 -8.61
CA PRO A 154 3.79 -10.57 -8.99
C PRO A 154 3.60 -11.79 -8.09
N ASN A 155 4.63 -12.23 -7.36
CA ASN A 155 4.56 -13.43 -6.54
C ASN A 155 5.49 -13.36 -5.31
N GLU A 156 5.23 -14.27 -4.36
CA GLU A 156 5.91 -14.33 -3.07
C GLU A 156 7.41 -14.59 -3.25
N ASN A 157 7.82 -15.53 -4.10
CA ASN A 157 9.24 -15.87 -4.28
C ASN A 157 10.08 -14.67 -4.72
N ILE A 158 9.64 -13.95 -5.76
CA ILE A 158 10.32 -12.75 -6.22
C ILE A 158 10.35 -11.70 -5.10
N CYS A 159 9.24 -11.50 -4.39
CA CYS A 159 9.20 -10.59 -3.25
C CYS A 159 10.23 -10.93 -2.18
N PHE A 160 10.38 -12.20 -1.82
CA PHE A 160 11.32 -12.62 -0.80
C PHE A 160 12.77 -12.53 -1.27
N ASP A 161 13.05 -12.80 -2.55
CA ASP A 161 14.39 -12.61 -3.12
C ASP A 161 14.85 -11.15 -3.03
N TYR A 162 13.95 -10.21 -3.36
CA TYR A 162 14.23 -8.79 -3.17
C TYR A 162 14.31 -8.43 -1.69
N LEU A 163 13.40 -8.92 -0.84
CA LEU A 163 13.39 -8.65 0.60
C LEU A 163 14.68 -9.05 1.31
N GLU A 164 15.35 -10.11 0.89
CA GLU A 164 16.63 -10.50 1.49
C GLU A 164 17.78 -9.58 1.04
N LYS A 165 17.74 -9.09 -0.21
CA LYS A 165 18.64 -8.01 -0.66
C LYS A 165 18.37 -6.74 0.15
N ASN A 166 17.10 -6.30 0.21
CA ASN A 166 16.42 -5.63 1.35
C ASN A 166 17.28 -5.36 2.58
N LYS A 167 17.45 -6.44 3.32
CA LYS A 167 17.98 -6.44 4.68
C LYS A 167 19.50 -6.39 4.71
N THR A 168 20.17 -6.65 3.59
CA THR A 168 21.63 -6.83 3.53
C THR A 168 22.35 -5.69 2.81
N GLU A 169 21.71 -5.03 1.85
CA GLU A 169 22.39 -4.06 0.99
C GLU A 169 21.89 -2.61 1.17
N VAL A 170 20.69 -2.38 1.72
CA VAL A 170 20.18 -1.01 1.96
C VAL A 170 20.46 -0.51 3.36
N HIS A 171 21.23 0.56 3.39
CA HIS A 171 21.56 1.33 4.58
C HIS A 171 20.93 2.71 4.47
N ILE A 172 20.15 3.11 5.49
CA ILE A 172 19.47 4.41 5.52
C ILE A 172 20.20 5.29 6.51
N PHE A 173 20.66 6.45 6.06
CA PHE A 173 21.33 7.43 6.92
C PHE A 173 20.45 8.67 7.08
N VAL A 174 20.25 9.11 8.32
CA VAL A 174 19.56 10.36 8.64
C VAL A 174 20.46 11.24 9.48
N ASN A 175 20.74 12.46 9.01
CA ASN A 175 21.69 13.37 9.65
C ASN A 175 23.06 12.71 9.89
N GLY A 176 23.52 11.91 8.94
CA GLY A 176 24.80 11.19 9.00
C GLY A 176 24.83 9.98 9.95
N LYS A 177 23.69 9.56 10.51
CA LYS A 177 23.59 8.36 11.36
C LYS A 177 22.78 7.28 10.68
N GLU A 178 23.35 6.08 10.62
CA GLU A 178 22.64 4.89 10.15
C GLU A 178 21.42 4.63 11.04
N GLN A 179 20.26 4.45 10.39
CA GLN A 179 19.00 4.13 11.02
C GLN A 179 18.76 2.63 10.91
N GLU A 180 18.29 2.03 11.99
CA GLU A 180 17.74 0.67 11.93
C GLU A 180 16.52 0.67 11.00
N ASN A 181 16.49 -0.30 10.08
CA ASN A 181 15.38 -0.48 9.15
C ASN A 181 14.81 -1.90 9.30
N HIS A 182 13.51 -2.02 9.04
CA HIS A 182 12.78 -3.27 9.19
C HIS A 182 12.02 -3.56 7.90
N TRP A 183 12.77 -3.96 6.87
CA TRP A 183 12.23 -4.34 5.57
C TRP A 183 11.41 -5.61 5.65
N GLU A 184 10.18 -5.54 5.14
CA GLU A 184 9.17 -6.55 5.32
C GLU A 184 8.28 -6.68 4.07
N ALA A 185 7.91 -7.91 3.73
CA ALA A 185 7.00 -8.18 2.62
C ALA A 185 5.56 -7.86 3.04
N VAL A 186 4.88 -7.08 2.21
CA VAL A 186 3.47 -6.76 2.37
C VAL A 186 2.71 -7.16 1.11
N ALA A 187 1.55 -7.78 1.30
CA ALA A 187 0.67 -8.17 0.21
C ALA A 187 -0.39 -7.09 0.01
N VAL A 188 -0.65 -6.74 -1.25
CA VAL A 188 -1.59 -5.70 -1.63
C VAL A 188 -2.79 -6.34 -2.32
N TYR A 189 -3.98 -5.94 -1.87
CA TYR A 189 -5.26 -6.43 -2.34
C TYR A 189 -6.19 -5.26 -2.66
N CYS A 190 -7.29 -5.55 -3.35
CA CYS A 190 -8.42 -4.64 -3.48
C CYS A 190 -9.75 -5.40 -3.44
N ASP A 191 -10.85 -4.69 -3.28
CA ASP A 191 -12.18 -5.30 -3.44
C ASP A 191 -12.53 -5.53 -4.92
N LYS A 192 -13.53 -6.37 -5.18
CA LYS A 192 -13.96 -6.74 -6.54
C LYS A 192 -14.38 -5.54 -7.42
N TYR A 193 -14.96 -4.49 -6.83
CA TYR A 193 -15.38 -3.29 -7.56
C TYR A 193 -14.17 -2.45 -7.93
N THR A 194 -13.25 -2.23 -7.00
CA THR A 194 -11.96 -1.57 -7.27
C THR A 194 -11.19 -2.33 -8.35
N TYR A 195 -11.11 -3.65 -8.26
CA TYR A 195 -10.44 -4.48 -9.26
C TYR A 195 -10.99 -4.26 -10.68
N LYS A 196 -12.32 -4.19 -10.81
CA LYS A 196 -12.97 -3.91 -12.10
C LYS A 196 -12.56 -2.53 -12.64
N LYS A 197 -12.59 -1.49 -11.80
CA LYS A 197 -12.17 -0.12 -12.19
C LYS A 197 -10.72 -0.10 -12.66
N LEU A 198 -9.83 -0.74 -11.91
CA LEU A 198 -8.40 -0.85 -12.25
C LEU A 198 -8.18 -1.54 -13.61
N LYS A 199 -8.87 -2.65 -13.89
CA LYS A 199 -8.79 -3.34 -15.18
C LYS A 199 -9.34 -2.50 -16.34
N GLU A 200 -10.37 -1.69 -16.10
CA GLU A 200 -10.89 -0.74 -17.10
C GLU A 200 -9.90 0.40 -17.38
N LEU A 201 -9.20 0.90 -16.37
CA LEU A 201 -8.16 1.90 -16.53
C LEU A 201 -7.02 1.38 -17.43
N ILE A 202 -6.49 0.20 -17.15
CA ILE A 202 -5.43 -0.40 -17.98
C ILE A 202 -5.83 -0.50 -19.45
N LYS A 203 -7.07 -0.94 -19.72
CA LYS A 203 -7.57 -1.07 -21.10
C LYS A 203 -7.57 0.26 -21.83
N LYS A 204 -7.88 1.37 -21.15
CA LYS A 204 -7.87 2.72 -21.72
C LYS A 204 -6.45 3.22 -21.98
N THR A 205 -5.49 2.84 -21.16
CA THR A 205 -4.08 3.27 -21.32
C THR A 205 -3.35 2.47 -22.41
N ALA A 206 -3.87 1.29 -22.79
CA ALA A 206 -3.30 0.44 -23.84
C ALA A 206 -3.79 0.75 -25.27
N THR A 207 -4.74 1.68 -25.43
CA THR A 207 -5.31 2.13 -26.71
C THR A 207 -4.83 3.53 -27.07
#